data_AF-A0A0B7AHX0-F1
#
_entry.id   AF-A0A0B7AHX0-F1
#
_cell.length_a   1.000
_cell.length_b   1.000
_cell.length_c   1.000
_cell.angle_alpha   90.00
_cell.angle_beta   90.00
_cell.angle_gamma   90.00
#
_symmetry.space_group_name_H-M   'P 1'
#
loop_
_entity.id
_entity.type
_entity.pdbx_description
1 polymer ?
#
loop_
_entity_poly.entity_id
_entity_poly.type
_entity_poly.pdbx_seq_one_letter_code
_entity_poly.pdbx_strand_id
1 'polypeptide(L)'
;VLKDIGLERYGTAGLFVKLLTPTSFLVFVILQLRYFHVPFLKLSATDRYRTLPDNSNTTRSDDEGNLQNITEDEDDNLTSDLTEQSKGRDGSLRNWMKKKVLAAAELWNRFTIFLWRLGEIHVFKLVALIIIIVSVNEVSALTGVYVLLVAILLPIPRANILLSHLILIWTTIIILAKMIFQLSIVDTEYWKTSCQDKNSNSSDGNVTDNAIWFGLE
;
A
#
# COMPACT_ATOMS: atom_id res chain seq x y z
N VAL A 1 -10.64 30.69 4.75
CA VAL A 1 -9.56 30.23 5.65
C VAL A 1 -10.05 29.38 6.83
N LEU A 2 -10.78 29.91 7.83
CA LEU A 2 -11.19 29.08 9.00
C LEU A 2 -12.14 27.92 8.63
N LYS A 3 -13.03 28.15 7.67
CA LYS A 3 -13.92 27.11 7.12
C LYS A 3 -13.13 25.97 6.46
N ASP A 4 -12.01 26.27 5.82
CA ASP A 4 -11.18 25.29 5.08
C ASP A 4 -10.34 24.42 6.02
N ILE A 5 -10.06 24.92 7.23
CA ILE A 5 -9.43 24.15 8.33
C ILE A 5 -10.48 23.24 9.02
N GLY A 6 -11.73 23.29 8.59
CA GLY A 6 -12.83 22.47 9.12
C GLY A 6 -13.60 23.11 10.28
N LEU A 7 -13.36 24.40 10.59
CA LEU A 7 -14.18 25.15 11.55
C LEU A 7 -15.41 25.70 10.83
N GLU A 8 -16.39 24.83 10.59
CA GLU A 8 -17.73 25.22 10.14
C GLU A 8 -18.81 24.83 11.13
N ARG A 9 -19.98 25.48 11.03
CA ARG A 9 -21.15 25.10 11.83
C ARG A 9 -21.79 23.88 11.19
N TYR A 10 -21.63 22.74 11.85
CA TYR A 10 -22.24 21.48 11.41
C TYR A 10 -23.68 21.33 11.90
N GLY A 11 -24.54 20.76 11.06
CA GLY A 11 -25.80 20.17 11.51
C GLY A 11 -25.57 18.86 12.28
N THR A 12 -26.60 18.36 12.97
CA THR A 12 -26.50 17.19 13.86
C THR A 12 -25.95 15.93 13.17
N ALA A 13 -26.42 15.61 11.96
CA ALA A 13 -25.97 14.44 11.21
C ALA A 13 -24.53 14.60 10.64
N GLY A 14 -24.19 15.79 10.12
CA GLY A 14 -22.87 16.07 9.56
C GLY A 14 -21.76 16.10 10.63
N LEU A 15 -22.09 16.62 11.82
CA LEU A 15 -21.19 16.64 12.98
C LEU A 15 -20.82 15.22 13.42
N PHE A 16 -21.80 14.31 13.47
CA PHE A 16 -21.56 12.93 13.88
C PHE A 16 -20.58 12.22 12.94
N VAL A 17 -20.73 12.37 11.61
CA VAL A 17 -19.81 11.77 10.63
C VAL A 17 -18.40 12.35 10.77
N LYS A 18 -18.28 13.68 10.92
CA LYS A 18 -16.99 14.37 11.09
C LYS A 18 -16.28 14.01 12.39
N LEU A 19 -17.02 13.64 13.44
CA LEU A 19 -16.45 13.11 14.68
C LEU A 19 -16.14 11.61 14.56
N LEU A 20 -16.98 10.85 13.86
CA LEU A 20 -16.84 9.39 13.72
C LEU A 20 -15.61 9.00 12.90
N THR A 21 -15.28 9.73 11.83
CA THR A 21 -14.11 9.43 10.98
C THR A 21 -12.77 9.45 11.75
N PRO A 22 -12.39 10.54 12.44
CA PRO A 22 -11.15 10.58 13.22
C PRO A 22 -11.20 9.68 14.46
N THR A 23 -12.37 9.48 15.09
CA THR A 23 -12.48 8.56 16.24
C THR A 23 -12.35 7.10 15.82
N SER A 24 -12.96 6.71 14.70
CA SER A 24 -12.77 5.39 14.08
C SER A 24 -11.30 5.16 13.74
N PHE A 25 -10.66 6.12 13.06
CA PHE A 25 -9.24 6.05 12.75
C PHE A 25 -8.37 5.91 14.01
N LEU A 26 -8.66 6.70 15.07
CA LEU A 26 -7.96 6.62 16.34
C LEU A 26 -8.11 5.23 16.99
N VAL A 27 -9.31 4.66 16.98
CA VAL A 27 -9.56 3.31 17.50
C VAL A 27 -8.74 2.27 16.72
N PHE A 28 -8.71 2.35 15.39
CA PHE A 28 -7.87 1.48 14.56
C PHE A 28 -6.38 1.63 14.90
N VAL A 29 -5.88 2.86 15.05
CA VAL A 29 -4.48 3.11 15.41
C VAL A 29 -4.15 2.57 16.81
N ILE A 30 -5.02 2.74 17.80
CA ILE A 30 -4.83 2.19 19.15
C ILE A 30 -4.81 0.65 19.10
N LEU A 31 -5.69 0.04 18.32
CA LEU A 31 -5.73 -1.41 18.16
C LEU A 31 -4.47 -1.96 17.47
N GLN A 32 -4.03 -1.30 16.40
CA GLN A 32 -2.76 -1.61 15.73
C GLN A 32 -1.58 -1.49 16.70
N LEU A 33 -1.51 -0.40 17.46
CA LEU A 33 -0.44 -0.17 18.43
C LEU A 33 -0.48 -1.20 19.56
N ARG A 34 -1.65 -1.52 20.11
CA ARG A 34 -1.74 -2.40 21.29
C ARG A 34 -1.53 -3.87 20.96
N TYR A 35 -2.06 -4.36 19.84
CA TYR A 35 -2.05 -5.79 19.52
C TYR A 35 -1.02 -6.16 18.47
N PHE A 36 -0.80 -5.32 17.46
CA PHE A 36 -0.04 -5.71 16.28
C PHE A 36 1.40 -5.22 16.28
N HIS A 37 1.76 -4.21 17.08
CA HIS A 37 3.11 -3.63 17.00
C HIS A 37 4.21 -4.61 17.40
N VAL A 38 4.08 -5.35 18.51
CA VAL A 38 5.14 -6.29 18.97
C VAL A 38 5.32 -7.46 18.00
N PRO A 39 4.26 -8.18 17.57
CA PRO A 39 4.42 -9.26 16.61
C PRO A 39 4.94 -8.75 15.25
N PHE A 40 4.49 -7.58 14.79
CA PHE A 40 4.98 -6.98 13.56
C PHE A 40 6.48 -6.66 13.63
N LEU A 41 6.93 -6.02 14.71
CA LEU A 41 8.36 -5.71 14.90
C LEU A 41 9.22 -6.97 14.92
N LYS A 42 8.74 -8.05 15.55
CA LYS A 42 9.43 -9.35 15.55
C LYS A 42 9.50 -9.97 14.15
N LEU A 43 8.44 -9.86 13.36
CA LEU A 43 8.42 -10.38 11.99
C LEU A 43 9.34 -9.60 11.05
N SER A 44 9.39 -8.27 11.19
CA SER A 44 10.22 -7.38 10.37
C SER A 44 11.69 -7.34 10.80
N ALA A 45 12.03 -7.86 11.98
CA ALA A 45 13.41 -7.85 12.47
C ALA A 45 14.32 -8.65 11.53
N THR A 46 15.29 -7.94 10.94
CA THR A 46 16.34 -8.51 10.09
C THR A 46 17.45 -9.19 10.92
N ASP A 47 17.27 -9.33 12.24
CA ASP A 47 18.25 -9.97 13.14
C ASP A 47 18.61 -11.40 12.71
N ARG A 48 17.71 -12.07 11.98
CA ARG A 48 17.97 -13.36 11.31
C ARG A 48 19.14 -13.33 10.31
N TYR A 49 19.57 -12.15 9.86
CA TYR A 49 20.71 -11.96 8.96
C TYR A 49 21.93 -11.31 9.65
N ARG A 50 21.82 -10.93 10.93
CA ARG A 50 22.89 -10.24 11.67
C ARG A 50 23.87 -11.20 12.34
N THR A 51 23.51 -12.46 12.55
CA THR A 51 24.40 -13.48 13.12
C THR A 51 25.24 -14.15 12.04
N LEU A 52 26.21 -13.41 11.49
CA LEU A 52 27.44 -14.02 10.98
C LEU A 52 28.42 -14.07 12.15
N PRO A 53 28.82 -15.25 12.64
CA PRO A 53 29.97 -15.33 13.53
C PRO A 53 31.22 -15.05 12.69
N ASP A 54 31.77 -13.86 12.84
CA ASP A 54 33.19 -13.64 12.59
C ASP A 54 33.95 -14.38 13.68
N ASN A 55 34.32 -15.64 13.41
CA ASN A 55 35.52 -16.16 14.03
C ASN A 55 36.19 -17.20 13.13
N SER A 56 37.31 -16.76 12.57
CA SER A 56 38.39 -17.62 12.17
C SER A 56 38.73 -18.64 13.27
N ASN A 57 39.00 -19.88 12.83
CA ASN A 57 39.68 -20.97 13.54
C ASN A 57 38.79 -22.08 14.16
N THR A 58 38.75 -23.18 13.38
CA THR A 58 39.04 -24.55 13.84
C THR A 58 37.87 -25.47 14.20
N THR A 59 37.97 -26.66 13.59
CA THR A 59 37.26 -27.92 13.83
C THR A 59 35.83 -28.06 13.32
N ARG A 60 35.78 -28.45 12.04
CA ARG A 60 34.85 -29.42 11.44
C ARG A 60 34.38 -30.47 12.47
N SER A 61 33.10 -30.45 12.76
CA SER A 61 32.34 -31.55 13.38
C SER A 61 31.00 -31.56 12.65
N ASP A 62 30.82 -32.58 11.83
CA ASP A 62 29.57 -32.87 11.14
C ASP A 62 28.53 -33.20 12.22
N ASP A 63 27.50 -32.35 12.39
CA ASP A 63 26.34 -32.67 13.22
C ASP A 63 25.06 -32.36 12.41
N GLU A 64 24.52 -33.43 11.85
CA GLU A 64 23.31 -33.48 11.06
C GLU A 64 22.12 -33.30 12.00
N GLY A 65 21.64 -32.05 12.11
CA GLY A 65 20.49 -31.68 12.93
C GLY A 65 19.20 -32.33 12.44
N ASN A 66 18.88 -33.47 13.03
CA ASN A 66 17.59 -34.15 13.05
C ASN A 66 16.46 -33.19 13.46
N LEU A 67 15.56 -32.83 12.52
CA LEU A 67 14.31 -32.13 12.80
C LEU A 67 13.12 -33.08 12.56
N GLN A 68 13.10 -34.17 13.33
CA GLN A 68 11.88 -34.90 13.65
C GLN A 68 11.61 -34.73 15.15
N ASN A 69 10.33 -34.53 15.49
CA ASN A 69 9.73 -34.45 16.83
C ASN A 69 9.66 -33.07 17.48
N ILE A 70 8.64 -32.30 17.09
CA ILE A 70 7.85 -31.50 18.06
C ILE A 70 6.37 -31.67 17.68
N THR A 71 5.75 -32.75 18.12
CA THR A 71 4.33 -32.78 18.51
C THR A 71 4.12 -33.98 19.45
N GLU A 72 4.63 -33.86 20.67
CA GLU A 72 4.11 -34.60 21.82
C GLU A 72 3.86 -33.55 22.89
N ASP A 73 2.60 -33.16 23.04
CA ASP A 73 2.03 -32.91 24.35
C ASP A 73 0.68 -33.64 24.35
N GLU A 74 0.65 -34.61 25.25
CA GLU A 74 -0.47 -35.42 25.67
C GLU A 74 -1.63 -34.52 26.14
N ASP A 75 -2.86 -34.91 25.83
CA ASP A 75 -3.89 -35.07 26.85
C ASP A 75 -5.19 -35.64 26.25
N ASP A 76 -5.73 -36.61 26.98
CA ASP A 76 -7.09 -37.15 26.96
C ASP A 76 -7.50 -38.18 25.89
N ASN A 77 -6.86 -39.35 26.01
CA ASN A 77 -7.57 -40.62 25.87
C ASN A 77 -8.51 -40.84 27.08
N LEU A 78 -9.60 -40.05 27.20
CA LEU A 78 -10.74 -40.36 28.07
C LEU A 78 -12.01 -39.57 27.67
N THR A 79 -12.52 -39.82 26.47
CA THR A 79 -13.96 -39.71 26.16
C THR A 79 -14.29 -40.61 24.98
N SER A 80 -13.80 -41.86 25.04
CA SER A 80 -14.56 -42.96 24.47
C SER A 80 -15.73 -43.22 25.43
N ASP A 81 -16.94 -43.11 24.88
CA ASP A 81 -18.23 -43.40 25.49
C ASP A 81 -19.05 -42.15 25.88
N LEU A 82 -20.29 -42.11 25.36
CA LEU A 82 -21.32 -41.07 25.49
C LEU A 82 -21.27 -39.87 24.52
N THR A 83 -21.16 -40.12 23.21
CA THR A 83 -22.03 -39.44 22.23
C THR A 83 -22.07 -40.21 20.92
N GLU A 84 -22.46 -41.48 20.99
CA GLU A 84 -23.05 -42.11 19.83
C GLU A 84 -24.38 -41.40 19.53
N GLN A 85 -24.65 -41.21 18.24
CA GLN A 85 -26.00 -41.03 17.70
C GLN A 85 -26.60 -39.60 17.68
N SER A 86 -25.97 -38.68 16.93
CA SER A 86 -26.70 -37.76 16.01
C SER A 86 -25.74 -36.77 15.32
N LYS A 87 -24.90 -37.20 14.36
CA LYS A 87 -24.16 -36.26 13.49
C LYS A 87 -23.56 -36.87 12.20
N GLY A 88 -24.20 -37.89 11.63
CA GLY A 88 -23.69 -38.66 10.48
C GLY A 88 -23.55 -37.92 9.14
N ARG A 89 -23.89 -36.63 9.04
CA ARG A 89 -23.77 -35.83 7.81
C ARG A 89 -22.93 -34.55 7.96
N ASP A 90 -22.84 -34.00 9.18
CA ASP A 90 -22.08 -32.77 9.48
C ASP A 90 -20.57 -33.05 9.69
N GLY A 91 -20.20 -34.21 10.25
CA GLY A 91 -18.80 -34.59 10.45
C GLY A 91 -18.03 -34.85 9.14
N SER A 92 -18.69 -35.48 8.16
CA SER A 92 -18.09 -35.78 6.86
C SER A 92 -17.83 -34.51 6.04
N LEU A 93 -18.77 -33.56 6.05
CA LEU A 93 -18.61 -32.25 5.40
C LEU A 93 -17.52 -31.41 6.06
N ARG A 94 -17.44 -31.40 7.40
CA ARG A 94 -16.36 -30.72 8.13
C ARG A 94 -14.99 -31.31 7.81
N ASN A 95 -14.88 -32.64 7.75
CA ASN A 95 -13.62 -33.32 7.42
C ASN A 95 -13.23 -33.11 5.95
N TRP A 96 -14.21 -33.07 5.03
CA TRP A 96 -14.00 -32.72 3.63
C TRP A 96 -13.58 -31.25 3.47
N MET A 97 -14.23 -30.32 4.17
CA MET A 97 -13.86 -28.90 4.18
C MET A 97 -12.47 -28.69 4.77
N LYS A 98 -12.11 -29.34 5.88
CA LYS A 98 -10.76 -29.29 6.45
C LYS A 98 -9.71 -29.76 5.44
N LYS A 99 -9.94 -30.88 4.75
CA LYS A 99 -9.04 -31.38 3.69
C LYS A 99 -8.92 -30.39 2.52
N LYS A 100 -10.04 -29.77 2.09
CA LYS A 100 -10.04 -28.76 1.03
C LYS A 100 -9.34 -27.47 1.46
N VAL A 101 -9.50 -27.03 2.71
CA VAL A 101 -8.81 -25.87 3.28
C VAL A 101 -7.32 -26.13 3.37
N LEU A 102 -6.89 -27.32 3.78
CA LEU A 102 -5.47 -27.68 3.83
C LEU A 102 -4.86 -27.67 2.42
N ALA A 103 -5.51 -28.33 1.46
CA ALA A 103 -5.08 -28.31 0.06
C ALA A 103 -5.09 -26.89 -0.56
N ALA A 104 -6.05 -26.05 -0.17
CA ALA A 104 -6.12 -24.65 -0.60
C ALA A 104 -5.02 -23.81 0.05
N ALA A 105 -4.69 -24.05 1.32
CA ALA A 105 -3.58 -23.38 2.01
C ALA A 105 -2.23 -23.74 1.39
N GLU A 106 -2.04 -25.01 1.03
CA GLU A 106 -0.85 -25.46 0.29
C GLU A 106 -0.75 -24.82 -1.11
N LEU A 107 -1.88 -24.71 -1.83
CA LEU A 107 -1.93 -24.00 -3.11
C LEU A 107 -1.65 -22.51 -2.92
N TRP A 108 -2.23 -21.89 -1.90
CA TRP A 108 -2.04 -20.47 -1.58
C TRP A 108 -0.59 -20.16 -1.22
N ASN A 109 0.06 -21.04 -0.44
CA ASN A 109 1.47 -20.90 -0.10
C ASN A 109 2.34 -20.95 -1.36
N ARG A 110 2.11 -21.94 -2.24
CA ARG A 110 2.83 -22.04 -3.53
C ARG A 110 2.61 -20.79 -4.40
N PHE A 111 1.37 -20.30 -4.46
CA PHE A 111 1.02 -19.10 -5.21
C PHE A 111 1.68 -17.84 -4.62
N THR A 112 1.72 -17.72 -3.29
CA THR A 112 2.34 -16.58 -2.58
C THR A 112 3.84 -16.55 -2.85
N ILE A 113 4.53 -17.69 -2.79
CA ILE A 113 5.96 -17.77 -3.12
C ILE A 113 6.20 -17.40 -4.59
N PHE A 114 5.35 -17.86 -5.49
CA PHE A 114 5.42 -17.49 -6.90
C PHE A 114 5.22 -15.98 -7.11
N LEU A 115 4.19 -15.40 -6.49
CA LEU A 115 3.93 -13.96 -6.53
C LEU A 115 5.08 -13.15 -5.92
N TRP A 116 5.67 -13.62 -4.83
CA TRP A 116 6.81 -12.97 -4.21
C TRP A 116 8.02 -12.94 -5.15
N ARG A 117 8.38 -14.07 -5.76
CA ARG A 117 9.45 -14.15 -6.77
C ARG A 117 9.15 -13.30 -8.01
N LEU A 118 7.90 -13.31 -8.46
CA LEU A 118 7.46 -12.47 -9.58
C LEU A 118 7.59 -10.99 -9.23
N GLY A 119 7.17 -10.60 -8.02
CA GLY A 119 7.29 -9.25 -7.50
C GLY A 119 8.74 -8.78 -7.41
N GLU A 120 9.63 -9.62 -6.87
CA GLU A 120 11.06 -9.33 -6.77
C GLU A 120 11.69 -9.00 -8.13
N ILE A 121 11.33 -9.75 -9.18
CA ILE A 121 11.90 -9.55 -10.53
C ILE A 121 11.20 -8.41 -11.29
N HIS A 122 9.89 -8.24 -11.13
CA HIS A 122 9.09 -7.35 -11.98
C HIS A 122 8.66 -6.03 -11.32
N VAL A 123 8.95 -5.77 -10.04
CA VAL A 123 8.52 -4.54 -9.35
C VAL A 123 8.89 -3.27 -10.11
N PHE A 124 10.10 -3.19 -10.65
CA PHE A 124 10.55 -2.00 -11.39
C PHE A 124 9.79 -1.79 -12.71
N LYS A 125 9.48 -2.87 -13.43
CA LYS A 125 8.68 -2.81 -14.67
C LYS A 125 7.23 -2.42 -14.37
N LEU A 126 6.67 -2.95 -13.28
CA LEU A 126 5.33 -2.62 -12.82
C LEU A 126 5.22 -1.13 -12.45
N VAL A 127 6.17 -0.61 -11.67
CA VAL A 127 6.21 0.81 -11.28
C VAL A 127 6.31 1.71 -12.52
N ALA A 128 7.21 1.40 -13.46
CA ALA A 128 7.33 2.17 -14.71
C ALA A 128 6.04 2.14 -15.53
N LEU A 129 5.38 0.98 -15.64
CA LEU A 129 4.11 0.83 -16.33
C LEU A 129 3.00 1.68 -15.68
N ILE A 130 2.89 1.66 -14.35
CA ILE A 130 1.90 2.48 -13.63
C ILE A 130 2.14 3.96 -13.88
N ILE A 131 3.39 4.42 -13.85
CA ILE A 131 3.73 5.82 -14.08
C ILE A 131 3.38 6.26 -15.51
N ILE A 132 3.65 5.42 -16.50
CA ILE A 132 3.26 5.70 -17.89
C ILE A 132 1.74 5.79 -18.00
N ILE A 133 0.98 4.87 -17.39
CA ILE A 133 -0.49 4.91 -17.39
C ILE A 133 -1.00 6.21 -16.75
N VAL A 134 -0.47 6.58 -15.58
CA VAL A 134 -0.84 7.84 -14.89
C VAL A 134 -0.55 9.05 -15.78
N SER A 135 0.61 9.05 -16.45
CA SER A 135 1.03 10.17 -17.32
C SER A 135 0.17 10.30 -18.58
N VAL A 136 -0.42 9.19 -19.05
CA VAL A 136 -1.35 9.18 -20.20
C VAL A 136 -2.76 9.59 -19.79
N ASN A 137 -3.20 9.21 -18.59
CA ASN A 137 -4.54 9.56 -18.09
C ASN A 137 -4.66 11.05 -17.77
N GLU A 138 -3.64 11.65 -17.17
CA GLU A 138 -3.59 13.08 -16.87
C GLU A 138 -2.40 13.72 -17.60
N VAL A 139 -2.65 14.35 -18.74
CA VAL A 139 -1.61 15.06 -19.50
C VAL A 139 -1.41 16.43 -18.89
N SER A 140 -0.29 16.63 -18.17
CA SER A 140 0.06 17.88 -17.51
C SER A 140 1.57 18.10 -17.47
N ALA A 141 2.01 19.33 -17.20
CA ALA A 141 3.43 19.61 -17.04
C ALA A 141 4.07 18.77 -15.90
N LEU A 142 3.34 18.58 -14.79
CA LEU A 142 3.79 17.77 -13.65
C LEU A 142 3.94 16.29 -13.99
N THR A 143 3.06 15.74 -14.84
CA THR A 143 3.18 14.36 -15.32
C THR A 143 4.26 14.19 -16.38
N GLY A 144 4.57 15.24 -17.15
CA GLY A 144 5.72 15.25 -18.07
C GLY A 144 7.06 14.98 -17.37
N VAL A 145 7.24 15.46 -16.13
CA VAL A 145 8.45 15.21 -15.34
C VAL A 145 8.62 13.71 -15.03
N TYR A 146 7.53 12.98 -14.77
CA TYR A 146 7.60 11.53 -14.59
C TYR A 146 8.11 10.81 -15.84
N VAL A 147 7.60 11.19 -17.00
CA VAL A 147 8.01 10.59 -18.28
C VAL A 147 9.49 10.81 -18.52
N LEU A 148 10.01 12.01 -18.23
CA LEU A 148 11.43 12.33 -18.35
C LEU A 148 12.29 11.50 -17.38
N LEU A 149 11.90 11.43 -16.10
CA LEU A 149 12.63 10.65 -15.09
C LEU A 149 12.68 9.17 -15.45
N VAL A 150 11.56 8.59 -15.89
CA VAL A 150 11.49 7.19 -16.31
C VAL A 150 12.30 6.96 -17.58
N ALA A 151 12.20 7.81 -18.60
CA ALA A 151 12.91 7.64 -19.87
C ALA A 151 14.45 7.62 -19.70
N ILE A 152 14.98 8.44 -18.79
CA ILE A 152 16.44 8.57 -18.57
C ILE A 152 16.97 7.48 -17.63
N LEU A 153 16.25 7.15 -16.55
CA LEU A 153 16.77 6.25 -15.51
C LEU A 153 16.41 4.77 -15.72
N LEU A 154 15.31 4.46 -16.43
CA LEU A 154 14.92 3.07 -16.76
C LEU A 154 15.99 2.25 -17.51
N PRO A 155 16.76 2.80 -18.48
CA PRO A 155 17.80 2.03 -19.16
C PRO A 155 19.00 1.70 -18.27
N ILE A 156 19.13 2.31 -17.09
CA ILE A 156 20.27 2.12 -16.19
C ILE A 156 19.82 1.26 -14.98
N PRO A 157 20.06 -0.06 -14.99
CA PRO A 157 19.54 -0.96 -13.95
C PRO A 157 20.04 -0.62 -12.53
N ARG A 158 21.23 -0.03 -12.43
CA ARG A 158 21.82 0.42 -11.15
C ARG A 158 21.13 1.66 -10.58
N ALA A 159 20.54 2.50 -11.42
CA ALA A 159 19.88 3.74 -11.01
C ALA A 159 18.42 3.54 -10.61
N ASN A 160 17.84 2.34 -10.79
CA ASN A 160 16.43 2.07 -10.48
C ASN A 160 16.07 2.32 -9.00
N ILE A 161 17.00 2.10 -8.08
CA ILE A 161 16.78 2.42 -6.66
C ILE A 161 16.68 3.94 -6.47
N LEU A 162 17.57 4.71 -7.11
CA LEU A 162 17.53 6.17 -7.09
C LEU A 162 16.26 6.71 -7.76
N LEU A 163 15.87 6.12 -8.89
CA LEU A 163 14.62 6.43 -9.59
C LEU A 163 13.42 6.28 -8.66
N SER A 164 13.33 5.18 -7.91
CA SER A 164 12.24 4.95 -6.94
C SER A 164 12.18 6.05 -5.88
N HIS A 165 13.32 6.45 -5.32
CA HIS A 165 13.36 7.53 -4.32
C HIS A 165 12.99 8.89 -4.92
N LEU A 166 13.47 9.22 -6.12
CA LEU A 166 13.12 10.46 -6.81
C LEU A 166 11.62 10.52 -7.15
N ILE A 167 11.04 9.43 -7.64
CA ILE A 167 9.61 9.32 -7.91
C ILE A 167 8.83 9.45 -6.59
N LEU A 168 9.27 8.83 -5.51
CA LEU A 168 8.60 8.95 -4.21
C LEU A 168 8.56 10.41 -3.75
N ILE A 169 9.71 11.10 -3.77
CA ILE A 169 9.78 12.52 -3.37
C ILE A 169 8.90 13.36 -4.31
N TRP A 170 8.97 13.14 -5.62
CA TRP A 170 8.18 13.90 -6.59
C TRP A 170 6.67 13.64 -6.45
N THR A 171 6.24 12.40 -6.24
CA THR A 171 4.83 12.04 -5.99
C THR A 171 4.31 12.70 -4.72
N THR A 172 5.10 12.72 -3.65
CA THR A 172 4.70 13.41 -2.41
C THR A 172 4.51 14.90 -2.63
N ILE A 173 5.39 15.56 -3.39
CA ILE A 173 5.25 16.99 -3.72
C ILE A 173 3.98 17.24 -4.53
N ILE A 174 3.70 16.42 -5.55
CA ILE A 174 2.50 16.58 -6.38
C ILE A 174 1.21 16.35 -5.58
N ILE A 175 1.15 15.29 -4.77
CA ILE A 175 -0.04 15.00 -3.95
C ILE A 175 -0.28 16.14 -2.97
N LEU A 176 0.77 16.63 -2.29
CA LEU A 176 0.64 17.77 -1.39
C LEU A 176 0.20 19.03 -2.13
N ALA A 177 0.77 19.30 -3.32
CA ALA A 177 0.38 20.44 -4.13
C ALA A 177 -1.10 20.38 -4.54
N LYS A 178 -1.59 19.23 -5.01
CA LYS A 178 -3.01 19.03 -5.34
C LYS A 178 -3.92 19.18 -4.11
N MET A 179 -3.54 18.59 -2.97
CA MET A 179 -4.31 18.74 -1.72
C MET A 179 -4.37 20.19 -1.24
N ILE A 180 -3.30 20.96 -1.40
CA ILE A 180 -3.27 22.38 -1.05
C ILE A 180 -4.09 23.21 -2.03
N PHE A 181 -4.05 22.91 -3.33
CA PHE A 181 -4.80 23.63 -4.36
C PHE A 181 -6.33 23.48 -4.19
N GLN A 182 -6.78 22.34 -3.64
CA GLN A 182 -8.19 22.13 -3.28
C GLN A 182 -8.67 23.04 -2.12
N LEU A 183 -7.78 23.62 -1.33
CA LEU A 183 -8.15 24.57 -0.29
C LEU A 183 -8.46 25.93 -0.91
N SER A 184 -9.53 26.59 -0.46
CA SER A 184 -9.91 27.94 -0.94
C SER A 184 -8.92 29.07 -0.54
N ILE A 185 -7.73 28.70 -0.05
CA ILE A 185 -6.61 29.61 0.19
C ILE A 185 -5.95 30.05 -1.12
N VAL A 186 -6.02 29.24 -2.17
CA VAL A 186 -5.46 29.58 -3.48
C VAL A 186 -6.53 30.28 -4.29
N ASP A 187 -6.30 31.56 -4.58
CA ASP A 187 -7.19 32.33 -5.45
C ASP A 187 -6.99 31.92 -6.91
N THR A 188 -7.96 31.18 -7.45
CA THR A 188 -7.99 30.74 -8.85
C THR A 188 -8.08 31.90 -9.84
N GLU A 189 -8.45 33.11 -9.39
CA GLU A 189 -8.55 34.28 -10.27
C GLU A 189 -7.18 34.76 -10.74
N TYR A 190 -6.12 34.58 -9.94
CA TYR A 190 -4.75 34.93 -10.33
C TYR A 190 -4.23 34.07 -11.50
N TRP A 191 -4.71 32.85 -11.63
CA TRP A 191 -4.27 31.91 -12.66
C TRP A 191 -5.01 32.09 -13.99
N LYS A 192 -6.08 32.88 -13.99
CA LYS A 192 -6.91 33.14 -15.16
C LYS A 192 -6.33 34.30 -15.96
N THR A 193 -6.10 34.07 -17.24
CA THR A 193 -5.69 35.10 -18.19
C THR A 193 -6.78 35.26 -19.23
N SER A 194 -7.25 36.49 -19.44
CA SER A 194 -8.19 36.80 -20.51
C SER A 194 -7.43 36.91 -21.83
N CYS A 195 -7.62 35.94 -22.72
CA CYS A 195 -7.11 36.02 -24.08
C CYS A 195 -8.13 36.78 -24.93
N GLN A 196 -7.79 38.01 -25.34
CA GLN A 196 -8.62 38.78 -26.27
C GLN A 196 -8.25 38.43 -27.71
N ASP A 197 -9.17 37.80 -28.44
CA ASP A 197 -9.01 37.55 -29.86
C ASP A 197 -9.10 38.87 -30.64
N LYS A 198 -8.03 39.21 -31.36
CA LYS A 198 -7.97 40.43 -32.18
C LYS A 198 -8.93 40.44 -33.39
N ASN A 199 -9.57 39.31 -33.70
CA ASN A 199 -10.37 39.11 -34.91
C ASN A 199 -11.89 38.97 -34.66
N SER A 200 -12.35 39.07 -33.42
CA SER A 200 -13.74 38.82 -33.05
C SER A 200 -14.39 40.12 -32.57
N ASN A 201 -15.48 40.57 -33.21
CA ASN A 201 -16.30 41.69 -32.71
C ASN A 201 -17.16 41.31 -31.48
N SER A 202 -16.93 40.14 -30.89
CA SER A 202 -17.54 39.64 -29.67
C SER A 202 -16.56 39.80 -28.51
N SER A 203 -16.96 40.58 -27.52
CA SER A 203 -16.23 40.81 -26.25
C SER A 203 -16.25 39.61 -25.28
N ASP A 204 -16.59 38.41 -25.75
CA ASP A 204 -16.43 37.17 -24.99
C ASP A 204 -14.97 36.72 -25.13
N GLY A 205 -14.09 37.29 -24.31
CA GLY A 205 -12.72 36.84 -24.20
C GLY A 205 -12.68 35.42 -23.62
N ASN A 206 -11.97 34.51 -24.29
CA ASN A 206 -11.73 33.18 -23.74
C ASN A 206 -10.81 33.33 -22.51
N VAL A 207 -11.35 33.11 -21.32
CA VAL A 207 -10.57 33.07 -20.08
C VAL A 207 -9.93 31.69 -19.98
N THR A 208 -8.60 31.64 -20.04
CA THR A 208 -7.84 30.41 -19.88
C THR A 208 -7.24 30.34 -18.48
N ASP A 209 -7.34 29.17 -17.84
CA ASP A 209 -6.73 28.91 -16.54
C ASP A 209 -5.39 28.19 -16.73
N ASN A 210 -4.32 28.86 -16.31
CA ASN A 210 -2.97 28.33 -16.46
C ASN A 210 -2.66 27.20 -15.45
N ALA A 211 -3.43 27.07 -14.36
CA ALA A 211 -3.24 26.00 -13.37
C ALA A 211 -3.55 24.61 -13.94
N ILE A 212 -4.51 24.54 -14.87
CA ILE A 212 -4.89 23.31 -15.58
C ILE A 212 -3.72 22.76 -16.40
N TRP A 213 -2.93 23.64 -17.04
CA TRP A 213 -1.75 23.22 -17.80
C TRP A 213 -0.66 22.61 -16.91
N PHE A 214 -0.51 23.14 -15.69
CA PHE A 214 0.36 22.54 -14.68
C PHE A 214 -0.19 21.21 -14.15
N GLY A 215 -1.50 20.94 -14.26
CA GLY A 215 -2.15 19.75 -13.70
C GLY A 215 -2.53 19.93 -12.23
N LEU A 216 -2.75 21.18 -11.82
CA LEU A 216 -3.30 21.53 -10.52
C LEU A 216 -4.79 21.82 -10.71
N GLU A 217 -5.62 20.83 -10.40
CA GLU A 217 -7.08 20.87 -10.40
C GLU A 217 -7.59 20.32 -9.06
#